data_AF-A0A7S2KN41-F1
#
_entry.id   AF-A0A7S2KN41-F1
#
_cell.length_a   1.000
_cell.length_b   1.000
_cell.length_c   1.000
_cell.angle_alpha   90.00
_cell.angle_beta   90.00
_cell.angle_gamma   90.00
#
_symmetry.space_group_name_H-M   'P 1'
#
loop_
_entity.id
_entity.type
_entity.pdbx_description
1 polymer ?
#
loop_
_entity_poly.entity_id
_entity_poly.type
_entity_poly.pdbx_seq_one_letter_code
_entity_poly.pdbx_strand_id
1 'polypeptide(L)'
;EFSGRPSIFMPRLNDFSAHGRDDLRAAIVRSGGPEVLCERAGMISYREWEYFESLYSLYSGLKAYIDIYHEGNTEVFPPLKEIKSKGQRRLYNLIQKHGGRKIVAGRAGMKLSKATPTNSGNRQTPVMQWGPFSLDFSLLLMNFIRSQMLKQIPPLAMTPTIKMPTEEILMRSGEQGRYLARKIEEFGGYENTARRLGLDFFCDD
;
A
#
# COMPACT_ATOMS: atom_id res chain seq x y z
N GLU A 1 20.81 -6.10 -5.15
CA GLU A 1 20.05 -7.36 -5.26
C GLU A 1 18.63 -7.09 -5.71
N PHE A 2 18.18 -7.79 -6.76
CA PHE A 2 16.79 -7.77 -7.25
C PHE A 2 15.94 -8.89 -6.62
N SER A 3 16.47 -9.62 -5.64
CA SER A 3 15.78 -10.72 -4.97
C SER A 3 14.49 -10.23 -4.31
N GLY A 4 13.38 -10.88 -4.63
CA GLY A 4 12.05 -10.55 -4.10
C GLY A 4 11.26 -9.49 -4.86
N ARG A 5 11.75 -8.97 -6.00
CA ARG A 5 10.96 -8.09 -6.89
C ARG A 5 10.25 -8.92 -7.98
N PRO A 6 8.98 -8.63 -8.32
CA PRO A 6 8.30 -9.28 -9.44
C PRO A 6 9.03 -9.04 -10.76
N SER A 7 8.97 -10.00 -11.69
CA SER A 7 9.46 -9.85 -13.07
C SER A 7 8.76 -8.73 -13.86
N ILE A 8 7.59 -8.31 -13.40
CA ILE A 8 6.76 -7.28 -14.03
C ILE A 8 7.17 -5.85 -13.70
N PHE A 9 8.26 -5.65 -12.94
CA PHE A 9 8.63 -4.34 -12.43
C PHE A 9 9.83 -3.74 -13.18
N MET A 10 9.77 -2.44 -13.46
CA MET A 10 10.87 -1.68 -14.04
C MET A 10 11.86 -1.21 -12.96
N PRO A 11 13.15 -1.59 -13.04
CA PRO A 11 14.19 -1.05 -12.16
C PRO A 11 14.36 0.46 -12.29
N ARG A 12 14.95 1.09 -11.27
CA ARG A 12 15.34 2.52 -11.39
C ARG A 12 16.45 2.65 -12.42
N LEU A 13 16.50 3.80 -13.09
CA LEU A 13 17.62 4.15 -13.96
C LEU A 13 18.98 4.03 -13.24
N ASN A 14 19.05 4.43 -11.97
CA ASN A 14 20.26 4.30 -11.15
C ASN A 14 20.61 2.83 -10.84
N ASP A 15 19.63 1.93 -10.79
CA ASP A 15 19.90 0.51 -10.58
C ASP A 15 20.64 -0.07 -11.80
N PHE A 16 20.37 0.41 -13.03
CA PHE A 16 21.14 0.00 -14.22
C PHE A 16 22.59 0.47 -14.16
N SER A 17 22.83 1.75 -13.87
CA SER A 17 24.19 2.30 -13.71
C SER A 17 24.97 1.58 -12.60
N ALA A 18 24.32 1.30 -11.47
CA ALA A 18 24.94 0.57 -10.35
C ALA A 18 25.37 -0.86 -10.71
N HIS A 19 24.83 -1.44 -11.78
CA HIS A 19 25.20 -2.77 -12.29
C HIS A 19 25.96 -2.68 -13.63
N GLY A 20 26.53 -1.51 -13.98
CA GLY A 20 27.32 -1.33 -15.20
C GLY A 20 26.52 -1.40 -16.50
N ARG A 21 25.19 -1.23 -16.44
CA ARG A 21 24.27 -1.26 -17.58
C ARG A 21 23.88 0.14 -18.06
N ASP A 22 24.87 1.02 -18.20
CA ASP A 22 24.66 2.38 -18.71
C ASP A 22 24.14 2.38 -20.15
N ASP A 23 24.43 1.32 -20.92
CA ASP A 23 23.86 1.06 -22.24
C ASP A 23 22.33 1.02 -22.20
N LEU A 24 21.77 0.24 -21.27
CA LEU A 24 20.31 0.13 -21.08
C LEU A 24 19.73 1.43 -20.55
N ARG A 25 20.37 2.05 -19.55
CA ARG A 25 19.92 3.35 -19.04
C ARG A 25 19.79 4.37 -20.17
N ALA A 26 20.82 4.49 -21.02
CA ALA A 26 20.80 5.42 -22.14
C ALA A 26 19.74 5.05 -23.18
N ALA A 27 19.55 3.75 -23.46
CA ALA A 27 18.49 3.28 -24.36
C ALA A 27 17.09 3.64 -23.84
N ILE A 28 16.81 3.40 -22.56
CA ILE A 28 15.53 3.71 -21.92
C ILE A 28 15.23 5.21 -22.02
N VAL A 29 16.22 6.06 -21.73
CA VAL A 29 16.07 7.52 -21.86
C VAL A 29 15.77 7.92 -23.30
N ARG A 30 16.49 7.37 -24.29
CA ARG A 30 16.23 7.63 -25.71
C ARG A 30 14.85 7.14 -26.18
N SER A 31 14.32 6.09 -25.55
CA SER A 31 12.98 5.55 -25.84
C SER A 31 11.82 6.34 -25.23
N GLY A 32 12.09 7.50 -24.61
CA GLY A 32 11.07 8.34 -23.98
C GLY A 32 11.00 8.23 -22.46
N GLY A 33 11.92 7.47 -21.85
CA GLY A 33 12.00 7.31 -20.40
C GLY A 33 11.34 6.04 -19.87
N PRO A 34 11.48 5.78 -18.55
CA PRO A 34 11.02 4.54 -17.94
C PRO A 34 9.50 4.39 -17.96
N GLU A 35 8.73 5.48 -17.86
CA GLU A 35 7.27 5.44 -17.90
C GLU A 35 6.74 4.97 -19.28
N VAL A 36 7.28 5.54 -20.36
CA VAL A 36 6.92 5.15 -21.74
C VAL A 36 7.33 3.69 -22.00
N LEU A 37 8.47 3.27 -21.47
CA LEU A 37 8.89 1.87 -21.58
C LEU A 37 7.95 0.94 -20.82
N CYS A 38 7.55 1.31 -19.60
CA CYS A 38 6.63 0.53 -18.78
C CYS A 38 5.31 0.29 -19.52
N GLU A 39 4.74 1.35 -20.10
CA GLU A 39 3.51 1.28 -20.89
C GLU A 39 3.66 0.33 -22.10
N ARG A 40 4.75 0.47 -22.85
CA ARG A 40 5.00 -0.35 -24.06
C ARG A 40 5.36 -1.80 -23.77
N ALA A 41 6.07 -2.05 -22.67
CA ALA A 41 6.52 -3.38 -22.27
C ALA A 41 5.50 -4.09 -21.36
N GLY A 42 4.41 -3.43 -20.98
CA GLY A 42 3.45 -3.96 -20.01
C GLY A 42 4.11 -4.23 -18.66
N MET A 43 4.88 -3.27 -18.14
CA MET A 43 5.59 -3.37 -16.86
C MET A 43 5.11 -2.29 -15.90
N ILE A 44 5.16 -2.58 -14.61
CA ILE A 44 4.81 -1.64 -13.54
C ILE A 44 5.98 -0.72 -13.27
N SER A 45 5.67 0.58 -13.16
CA SER A 45 6.65 1.60 -12.86
C SER A 45 7.29 1.41 -11.49
N TYR A 46 8.55 1.88 -11.35
CA TYR A 46 9.23 1.82 -10.06
C TYR A 46 8.41 2.45 -8.93
N ARG A 47 7.89 3.65 -9.23
CA ARG A 47 7.22 4.52 -8.26
C ARG A 47 5.96 3.88 -7.69
N GLU A 48 5.20 3.22 -8.55
CA GLU A 48 3.94 2.59 -8.17
C GLU A 48 4.16 1.38 -7.26
N TRP A 49 5.06 0.49 -7.65
CA TRP A 49 5.44 -0.65 -6.81
C TRP A 49 6.07 -0.20 -5.48
N GLU A 50 6.93 0.82 -5.51
CA GLU A 50 7.54 1.38 -4.30
C GLU A 50 6.51 1.97 -3.34
N TYR A 51 5.48 2.64 -3.88
CA TYR A 51 4.37 3.14 -3.09
C TYR A 51 3.57 2.02 -2.44
N PHE A 52 3.22 0.98 -3.21
CA PHE A 52 2.49 -0.18 -2.71
C PHE A 52 3.27 -0.93 -1.62
N GLU A 53 4.54 -1.28 -1.87
CA GLU A 53 5.38 -1.98 -0.90
C GLU A 53 5.67 -1.13 0.35
N SER A 54 5.80 0.20 0.21
CA SER A 54 5.99 1.07 1.36
C SER A 54 4.73 1.18 2.21
N LEU A 55 3.54 1.18 1.58
CA LEU A 55 2.26 1.13 2.30
C LEU A 55 2.05 -0.22 2.98
N TYR A 56 2.41 -1.33 2.32
CA TYR A 56 2.36 -2.66 2.93
C TYR A 56 3.30 -2.74 4.13
N SER A 57 4.54 -2.25 3.98
CA SER A 57 5.54 -2.18 5.06
C SER A 57 5.05 -1.31 6.23
N LEU A 58 4.35 -0.21 5.94
CA LEU A 58 3.74 0.66 6.95
C LEU A 58 2.72 -0.13 7.77
N TYR A 59 1.76 -0.78 7.11
CA TYR A 59 0.69 -1.51 7.81
C TYR A 59 1.22 -2.72 8.57
N SER A 60 2.19 -3.44 8.00
CA SER A 60 2.80 -4.61 8.65
C SER A 60 3.59 -4.17 9.89
N GLY A 61 4.39 -3.11 9.77
CA GLY A 61 5.12 -2.54 10.90
C GLY A 61 4.20 -1.96 11.97
N LEU A 62 3.08 -1.34 11.57
CA LEU A 62 2.07 -0.83 12.49
C LEU A 62 1.39 -1.95 13.26
N LYS A 63 0.98 -3.03 12.58
CA LYS A 63 0.37 -4.20 13.22
C LYS A 63 1.33 -4.85 14.21
N ALA A 64 2.58 -5.10 13.80
CA ALA A 64 3.60 -5.64 14.68
C ALA A 64 3.84 -4.75 15.91
N TYR A 65 3.85 -3.43 15.74
CA TYR A 65 3.96 -2.49 16.86
C TYR A 65 2.77 -2.60 17.83
N ILE A 66 1.55 -2.66 17.30
CA ILE A 66 0.32 -2.79 18.09
C ILE A 66 0.29 -4.13 18.85
N ASP A 67 0.73 -5.21 18.22
CA ASP A 67 0.80 -6.52 18.86
C ASP A 67 1.76 -6.53 20.04
N ILE A 68 2.90 -5.86 19.90
CA ILE A 68 3.95 -5.82 20.93
C ILE A 68 3.59 -4.86 22.07
N TYR A 69 3.05 -3.67 21.77
CA TYR A 69 2.92 -2.59 22.75
C TYR A 69 1.48 -2.23 23.15
N HIS A 70 0.48 -2.76 22.44
CA HIS A 70 -0.94 -2.45 22.65
C HIS A 70 -1.84 -3.69 22.67
N GLU A 71 -1.27 -4.87 22.97
CA GLU A 71 -2.03 -6.12 23.15
C GLU A 71 -2.90 -6.49 21.93
N GLY A 72 -2.46 -6.09 20.73
CA GLY A 72 -3.20 -6.36 19.49
C GLY A 72 -4.42 -5.46 19.25
N ASN A 73 -4.61 -4.40 20.03
CA ASN A 73 -5.74 -3.47 19.87
C ASN A 73 -5.60 -2.60 18.60
N THR A 74 -6.19 -3.05 17.50
CA THR A 74 -6.18 -2.37 16.20
C THR A 74 -7.22 -1.26 16.07
N GLU A 75 -8.03 -0.97 17.10
CA GLU A 75 -9.03 0.10 17.08
C GLU A 75 -8.43 1.50 17.25
N VAL A 76 -7.27 1.60 17.91
CA VAL A 76 -6.69 2.89 18.31
C VAL A 76 -5.29 3.06 17.74
N PHE A 77 -5.10 4.15 16.99
CA PHE A 77 -3.82 4.49 16.40
C PHE A 77 -2.85 5.06 17.45
N PRO A 78 -1.65 4.47 17.61
CA PRO A 78 -0.69 4.89 18.62
C PRO A 78 -0.17 6.34 18.44
N PRO A 79 0.10 7.09 19.52
CA PRO A 79 0.74 8.40 19.43
C PRO A 79 2.11 8.34 18.75
N LEU A 80 2.39 9.26 17.82
CA LEU A 80 3.69 9.32 17.14
C LEU A 80 4.89 9.52 18.08
N LYS A 81 4.68 10.25 19.19
CA LYS A 81 5.72 10.45 20.21
C LYS A 81 6.14 9.13 20.85
N GLU A 82 5.17 8.24 21.07
CA GLU A 82 5.39 6.91 21.64
C GLU A 82 6.13 6.00 20.67
N ILE A 83 5.67 5.93 19.40
CA ILE A 83 6.36 5.16 18.35
C ILE A 83 7.83 5.62 18.24
N LYS A 84 8.07 6.93 18.29
CA LYS A 84 9.43 7.48 18.24
C LYS A 84 10.25 7.15 19.50
N SER A 85 9.67 7.24 20.70
CA SER A 85 10.40 6.94 21.95
C SER A 85 10.72 5.46 22.11
N LYS A 86 9.91 4.57 21.52
CA LYS A 86 10.17 3.12 21.43
C LYS A 86 11.19 2.74 20.35
N GLY A 87 11.86 3.72 19.73
CA GLY A 87 12.93 3.49 18.75
C GLY A 87 12.45 3.05 17.36
N GLN A 88 11.14 3.10 17.07
CA GLN A 88 10.57 2.62 15.82
C GLN A 88 10.69 3.65 14.69
N ARG A 89 11.93 4.07 14.40
CA ARG A 89 12.25 5.14 13.46
C ARG A 89 11.75 4.86 12.04
N ARG A 90 11.85 3.60 11.57
CA ARG A 90 11.37 3.22 10.24
C ARG A 90 9.85 3.38 10.13
N LEU A 91 9.09 2.86 11.10
CA LEU A 91 7.63 3.00 11.14
C LEU A 91 7.24 4.47 11.22
N TYR A 92 7.89 5.25 12.08
CA TYR A 92 7.67 6.70 12.18
C TYR A 92 7.86 7.40 10.82
N ASN A 93 8.96 7.12 10.11
CA ASN A 93 9.23 7.70 8.80
C ASN A 93 8.21 7.28 7.75
N LEU A 94 7.78 6.01 7.74
CA LEU A 94 6.73 5.54 6.85
C LEU A 94 5.40 6.25 7.12
N ILE A 95 5.04 6.46 8.39
CA ILE A 95 3.81 7.20 8.73
C ILE A 95 3.88 8.62 8.17
N GLN A 96 5.02 9.31 8.28
CA GLN A 96 5.20 10.64 7.69
C GLN A 96 5.12 10.59 6.16
N LYS A 97 5.79 9.62 5.52
CA LYS A 97 5.78 9.43 4.07
C LYS A 97 4.36 9.28 3.51
N HIS A 98 3.48 8.59 4.24
CA HIS A 98 2.09 8.33 3.82
C HIS A 98 1.07 9.36 4.34
N GLY A 99 1.51 10.59 4.64
CA GLY A 99 0.61 11.71 4.98
C GLY A 99 0.35 11.91 6.49
N GLY A 100 1.07 11.21 7.34
CA GLY A 100 1.05 11.39 8.79
C GLY A 100 -0.09 10.65 9.51
N ARG A 101 -0.08 10.76 10.84
CA ARG A 101 -0.93 9.98 11.75
C ARG A 101 -2.42 10.01 11.39
N LYS A 102 -2.97 11.20 11.08
CA LYS A 102 -4.41 11.36 10.83
C LYS A 102 -4.84 10.63 9.56
N ILE A 103 -4.07 10.76 8.48
CA ILE A 103 -4.37 10.14 7.18
C ILE A 103 -4.23 8.62 7.28
N VAL A 104 -3.13 8.14 7.87
CA VAL A 104 -2.89 6.70 8.02
C VAL A 104 -3.95 6.06 8.92
N ALA A 105 -4.33 6.70 10.05
CA ALA A 105 -5.39 6.20 10.91
C ALA A 105 -6.73 6.11 10.18
N GLY A 106 -7.12 7.17 9.45
CA GLY A 106 -8.36 7.17 8.66
C GLY A 106 -8.39 6.05 7.60
N ARG A 107 -7.29 5.88 6.86
CA ARG A 107 -7.17 4.81 5.86
C ARG A 107 -7.25 3.42 6.48
N ALA A 108 -6.61 3.21 7.63
CA ALA A 108 -6.60 1.93 8.34
C ALA A 108 -7.87 1.65 9.16
N GLY A 109 -8.84 2.59 9.21
CA GLY A 109 -10.07 2.43 10.00
C GLY A 109 -9.89 2.63 11.51
N MET A 110 -8.79 3.27 11.93
CA MET A 110 -8.42 3.41 13.34
C MET A 110 -8.83 4.76 13.92
N LYS A 111 -9.21 4.78 15.20
CA LYS A 111 -9.46 6.00 15.97
C LYS A 111 -8.14 6.60 16.43
N LEU A 112 -8.06 7.94 16.48
CA LEU A 112 -6.91 8.58 17.12
C LEU A 112 -7.05 8.47 18.63
N SER A 113 -5.99 8.03 19.33
CA SER A 113 -5.95 8.13 20.78
C SER A 113 -6.17 9.59 21.19
N LYS A 114 -7.03 9.82 22.18
CA LYS A 114 -7.31 11.16 22.70
C LYS A 114 -5.98 11.79 23.12
N ALA A 115 -5.66 12.97 22.58
CA ALA A 115 -4.59 13.77 23.13
C ALA A 115 -5.00 14.17 24.56
N THR A 116 -4.06 14.13 25.50
CA THR A 116 -4.23 14.74 26.82
C THR A 116 -4.79 16.14 26.64
N PRO A 117 -5.83 16.55 27.39
CA PRO A 117 -6.48 17.84 27.17
C PRO A 117 -5.49 18.96 27.52
N THR A 118 -4.88 19.54 26.50
CA THR A 118 -4.20 20.83 26.62
C THR A 118 -5.23 21.91 26.33
N ASN A 119 -5.31 22.92 27.20
CA ASN A 119 -6.27 24.04 27.24
C ASN A 119 -6.34 24.95 25.99
N SER A 120 -5.89 24.49 24.82
CA SER A 120 -6.02 25.24 23.56
C SER A 120 -7.33 24.83 22.87
N GLY A 121 -8.24 25.81 22.71
CA GLY A 121 -9.56 25.70 22.07
C GLY A 121 -9.64 24.63 20.97
N ASN A 122 -10.28 23.53 21.32
CA ASN A 122 -10.15 22.25 20.64
C ASN A 122 -11.06 22.21 19.41
N ARG A 123 -10.62 22.78 18.28
CA ARG A 123 -11.18 22.41 16.97
C ARG A 123 -10.75 20.97 16.70
N GLN A 124 -11.54 20.01 17.15
CA GLN A 124 -11.46 18.62 16.69
C GLN A 124 -11.72 18.65 15.18
N THR A 125 -10.66 18.76 14.38
CA THR A 125 -10.77 18.53 12.94
C THR A 125 -11.30 17.10 12.78
N PRO A 126 -12.48 16.89 12.18
CA PRO A 126 -13.03 15.57 12.03
C PRO A 126 -11.99 14.69 11.35
N VAL A 127 -11.69 13.55 11.96
CA VAL A 127 -10.94 12.50 11.26
C VAL A 127 -11.76 12.20 10.02
N MET A 128 -11.14 12.33 8.86
CA MET A 128 -11.73 12.03 7.55
C MET A 128 -12.50 10.70 7.67
N GLN A 129 -13.83 10.73 7.53
CA GLN A 129 -14.68 9.56 7.78
C GLN A 129 -14.82 8.78 6.49
N TRP A 130 -14.04 7.71 6.36
CA TRP A 130 -14.03 6.84 5.17
C TRP A 130 -15.01 5.64 5.30
N GLY A 131 -15.69 5.50 6.44
CA GLY A 131 -16.49 4.32 6.81
C GLY A 131 -15.70 3.27 7.63
N PRO A 132 -16.32 2.11 7.92
CA PRO A 132 -15.65 1.01 8.61
C PRO A 132 -14.51 0.44 7.77
N PHE A 133 -13.44 0.01 8.43
CA PHE A 133 -12.29 -0.65 7.79
C PHE A 133 -11.45 -1.36 8.85
N SER A 134 -10.52 -2.20 8.40
CA SER A 134 -9.65 -2.95 9.30
C SER A 134 -8.22 -3.02 8.79
N LEU A 135 -7.26 -2.79 9.69
CA LEU A 135 -5.83 -2.96 9.43
C LEU A 135 -5.50 -4.41 9.04
N ASP A 136 -6.11 -5.39 9.70
CA ASP A 136 -5.88 -6.81 9.45
C ASP A 136 -6.38 -7.23 8.07
N PHE A 137 -7.60 -6.80 7.73
CA PHE A 137 -8.14 -6.99 6.39
C PHE A 137 -7.25 -6.36 5.33
N SER A 138 -6.78 -5.13 5.56
CA SER A 138 -5.89 -4.43 4.64
C SER A 138 -4.63 -5.24 4.36
N LEU A 139 -4.01 -5.78 5.41
CA LEU A 139 -2.81 -6.60 5.28
C LEU A 139 -3.07 -7.90 4.52
N LEU A 140 -4.19 -8.58 4.80
CA LEU A 140 -4.57 -9.79 4.09
C LEU A 140 -4.78 -9.54 2.59
N LEU A 141 -5.51 -8.47 2.25
CA LEU A 141 -5.78 -8.10 0.86
C LEU A 141 -4.50 -7.66 0.13
N MET A 142 -3.68 -6.80 0.74
CA MET A 142 -2.42 -6.38 0.14
C MET A 142 -1.47 -7.56 -0.04
N ASN A 143 -1.39 -8.48 0.92
CA ASN A 143 -0.55 -9.67 0.77
C ASN A 143 -1.06 -10.60 -0.34
N PHE A 144 -2.38 -10.72 -0.50
CA PHE A 144 -2.98 -11.43 -1.62
C PHE A 144 -2.57 -10.80 -2.96
N ILE A 145 -2.77 -9.50 -3.13
CA ILE A 145 -2.38 -8.76 -4.34
C ILE A 145 -0.90 -8.95 -4.63
N ARG A 146 -0.04 -8.69 -3.64
CA ARG A 146 1.41 -8.86 -3.73
C ARG A 146 1.81 -10.24 -4.24
N SER A 147 1.16 -11.29 -3.71
CA SER A 147 1.42 -12.68 -4.10
C SER A 147 0.99 -12.99 -5.53
N GLN A 148 -0.08 -12.35 -6.03
CA GLN A 148 -0.47 -12.46 -7.44
C GLN A 148 0.52 -11.73 -8.35
N MET A 149 0.90 -10.51 -7.99
CA MET A 149 1.86 -9.71 -8.76
C MET A 149 3.21 -10.41 -8.92
N LEU A 150 3.70 -11.08 -7.87
CA LEU A 150 4.95 -11.86 -7.91
C LEU A 150 4.92 -13.05 -8.88
N LYS A 151 3.72 -13.54 -9.26
CA LYS A 151 3.55 -14.67 -10.19
C LYS A 151 3.40 -14.23 -11.65
N GLN A 152 3.15 -12.95 -11.88
CA GLN A 152 2.90 -12.43 -13.23
C GLN A 152 4.21 -12.27 -14.01
N ILE A 153 4.10 -12.43 -15.32
CA ILE A 153 5.19 -12.28 -16.29
C ILE A 153 4.74 -11.24 -17.31
N PRO A 154 5.58 -10.25 -17.69
CA PRO A 154 5.25 -9.31 -18.76
C PRO A 154 4.96 -9.99 -20.10
N PRO A 155 4.20 -9.33 -21.00
CA PRO A 155 3.57 -8.03 -20.81
C PRO A 155 2.25 -8.15 -20.03
N LEU A 156 2.02 -7.22 -19.10
CA LEU A 156 0.71 -7.06 -18.47
C LEU A 156 -0.30 -6.50 -19.50
N ALA A 157 -1.52 -7.05 -19.50
CA ALA A 157 -2.61 -6.53 -20.31
C ALA A 157 -3.03 -5.13 -19.83
N MET A 158 -3.26 -4.20 -20.77
CA MET A 158 -3.75 -2.81 -20.64
C MET A 158 -3.45 -2.05 -19.33
N THR A 159 -2.74 -0.91 -19.46
CA THR A 159 -2.29 -0.01 -18.37
C THR A 159 -1.69 -0.76 -17.17
N PRO A 160 -0.36 -0.92 -17.11
CA PRO A 160 0.30 -1.73 -16.09
C PRO A 160 0.35 -0.99 -14.74
N THR A 161 -0.80 -0.99 -14.06
CA THR A 161 -0.97 -0.47 -12.70
C THR A 161 -1.36 -1.60 -11.74
N ILE A 162 -1.16 -1.39 -10.44
CA ILE A 162 -1.55 -2.31 -9.38
C ILE A 162 -3.01 -2.05 -9.06
N LYS A 163 -3.85 -3.01 -9.45
CA LYS A 163 -5.30 -2.87 -9.41
C LYS A 163 -5.91 -3.64 -8.25
N MET A 164 -7.09 -3.20 -7.84
CA MET A 164 -7.97 -3.99 -6.99
C MET A 164 -8.33 -5.30 -7.72
N PRO A 165 -8.21 -6.47 -7.08
CA PRO A 165 -8.62 -7.73 -7.70
C PRO A 165 -10.13 -7.73 -7.91
N THR A 166 -10.58 -8.24 -9.05
CA THR A 166 -12.01 -8.41 -9.33
C THR A 166 -12.61 -9.49 -8.43
N GLU A 167 -13.93 -9.45 -8.25
CA GLU A 167 -14.64 -10.49 -7.50
C GLU A 167 -14.35 -11.89 -8.08
N GLU A 168 -14.35 -12.03 -9.40
CA GLU A 168 -14.03 -13.29 -10.07
C GLU A 168 -12.65 -13.85 -9.68
N ILE A 169 -11.62 -13.00 -9.64
CA ILE A 169 -10.26 -13.38 -9.23
C ILE A 169 -10.25 -13.84 -7.76
N LEU A 170 -10.97 -13.13 -6.89
CA LEU A 170 -11.10 -13.48 -5.48
C LEU A 170 -11.83 -14.81 -5.32
N MET A 171 -12.97 -15.00 -5.97
CA MET A 171 -13.78 -16.23 -5.87
C MET A 171 -13.00 -17.46 -6.36
N ARG A 172 -12.18 -17.32 -7.40
CA ARG A 172 -11.30 -18.39 -7.91
C ARG A 172 -10.16 -18.75 -6.97
N SER A 173 -9.82 -17.88 -6.01
CA SER A 173 -8.70 -18.05 -5.09
C SER A 173 -9.05 -18.84 -3.81
N GLY A 174 -10.18 -19.55 -3.80
CA GLY A 174 -10.58 -20.42 -2.71
C GLY A 174 -11.19 -19.68 -1.51
N GLU A 175 -11.05 -20.27 -0.32
CA GLU A 175 -11.69 -19.74 0.91
C GLU A 175 -11.18 -18.35 1.29
N GLN A 176 -9.87 -18.12 1.22
CA GLN A 176 -9.29 -16.81 1.52
C GLN A 176 -9.83 -15.72 0.58
N GLY A 177 -9.94 -16.00 -0.71
CA GLY A 177 -10.47 -15.05 -1.67
C GLY A 177 -11.96 -14.76 -1.45
N ARG A 178 -12.78 -15.78 -1.16
CA ARG A 178 -14.19 -15.61 -0.74
C ARG A 178 -14.34 -14.77 0.51
N TYR A 179 -13.46 -14.97 1.50
CA TYR A 179 -13.41 -14.14 2.70
C TYR A 179 -13.11 -12.68 2.37
N LEU A 180 -12.11 -12.43 1.50
CA LEU A 180 -11.74 -11.08 1.07
C LEU A 180 -12.90 -10.40 0.32
N ALA A 181 -13.54 -11.08 -0.64
CA ALA A 181 -14.67 -10.55 -1.41
C ALA A 181 -15.81 -10.07 -0.49
N ARG A 182 -16.24 -10.93 0.45
CA ARG A 182 -17.25 -10.54 1.45
C ARG A 182 -16.83 -9.34 2.30
N LYS A 183 -15.58 -9.30 2.75
CA LYS A 183 -15.07 -8.19 3.57
C LYS A 183 -14.99 -6.88 2.80
N ILE A 184 -14.69 -6.93 1.51
CA ILE A 184 -14.71 -5.75 0.63
C ILE A 184 -16.12 -5.15 0.61
N GLU A 185 -17.16 -5.97 0.43
CA GLU A 185 -18.55 -5.53 0.49
C GLU A 185 -18.91 -4.92 1.85
N GLU A 186 -18.56 -5.59 2.95
CA GLU A 186 -18.79 -5.08 4.32
C GLU A 186 -18.11 -3.71 4.57
N PHE A 187 -17.01 -3.41 3.87
CA PHE A 187 -16.27 -2.17 4.00
C PHE A 187 -16.62 -1.11 2.93
N GLY A 188 -17.78 -1.26 2.28
CA GLY A 188 -18.30 -0.26 1.34
C GLY A 188 -17.84 -0.45 -0.10
N GLY A 189 -17.51 -1.70 -0.46
CA GLY A 189 -17.26 -2.11 -1.84
C GLY A 189 -15.82 -1.92 -2.31
N TYR A 190 -15.60 -2.32 -3.57
CA TYR A 190 -14.29 -2.38 -4.20
C TYR A 190 -13.66 -1.01 -4.40
N GLU A 191 -14.43 0.00 -4.84
CA GLU A 191 -13.92 1.36 -5.06
C GLU A 191 -13.40 1.99 -3.76
N ASN A 192 -14.19 1.90 -2.66
CA ASN A 192 -13.78 2.45 -1.37
C ASN A 192 -12.50 1.78 -0.85
N THR A 193 -12.43 0.45 -1.00
CA THR A 193 -11.25 -0.34 -0.61
C THR A 193 -10.03 0.05 -1.44
N ALA A 194 -10.18 0.16 -2.76
CA ALA A 194 -9.12 0.56 -3.67
C ALA A 194 -8.56 1.95 -3.32
N ARG A 195 -9.44 2.94 -3.13
CA ARG A 195 -9.05 4.32 -2.78
C ARG A 195 -8.28 4.39 -1.46
N ARG A 196 -8.65 3.59 -0.46
CA ARG A 196 -7.96 3.54 0.84
C ARG A 196 -6.56 2.94 0.73
N LEU A 197 -6.41 1.92 -0.11
CA LEU A 197 -5.14 1.22 -0.33
C LEU A 197 -4.30 1.87 -1.45
N GLY A 198 -4.82 2.90 -2.12
CA GLY A 198 -4.15 3.56 -3.24
C GLY A 198 -3.94 2.60 -4.42
N LEU A 199 -4.96 1.80 -4.70
CA LEU A 199 -5.03 0.88 -5.83
C LEU A 199 -5.94 1.50 -6.90
N ASP A 200 -5.70 1.13 -8.15
CA ASP A 200 -6.63 1.44 -9.23
C ASP A 200 -7.87 0.54 -9.16
N PHE A 201 -9.02 1.09 -9.57
CA PHE A 201 -10.30 0.39 -9.61
C PHE A 201 -10.93 0.59 -10.99
N PHE A 202 -11.48 -0.49 -11.55
CA PHE A 202 -12.29 -0.44 -12.75
C PHE A 202 -13.76 -0.36 -12.35
N CYS A 203 -14.49 0.66 -12.83
CA CYS A 203 -15.91 0.46 -13.11
C CYS A 203 -15.97 -0.27 -14.44
N ASP A 204 -16.43 -1.51 -14.45
CA ASP A 204 -17.00 -2.06 -15.67
C ASP A 204 -18.34 -1.34 -15.85
N ASP A 205 -18.38 -0.36 -16.77
CA ASP A 205 -19.62 0.27 -17.24
C ASP A 205 -20.38 -0.68 -18.19
#